data_AF-A0A1X0WI76-F1
#
_entry.id   AF-A0A1X0WI76-F1
#
_cell.length_a   1.000
_cell.length_b   1.000
_cell.length_c   1.000
_cell.angle_alpha   90.00
_cell.angle_beta   90.00
_cell.angle_gamma   90.00
#
_symmetry.space_group_name_H-M   'P 1'
#
loop_
_entity.id
_entity.type
_entity.pdbx_description
1 polymer ?
#
loop_
_entity_poly.entity_id
_entity_poly.type
_entity_poly.pdbx_seq_one_letter_code
_entity_poly.pdbx_strand_id
1 'polypeptide(L)' 'MADIIDEANQEYDQHLTAAIANRAKPVPPSPICRNGDCGEQSLPGTSYCCKECREDAEKVAWGKKAEEGCMSSV' A
#
# COMPACT_ATOMS: atom_id res chain seq x y z
N MET A 1 21.64 -6.98 34.03
CA MET A 1 22.15 -5.84 33.23
C MET A 1 21.77 -6.17 31.81
N ALA A 2 20.93 -5.36 31.19
CA ALA A 2 20.68 -5.49 29.76
C ALA A 2 21.99 -5.15 29.05
N ASP A 3 22.43 -6.01 28.14
CA ASP A 3 23.58 -5.73 27.31
C ASP A 3 23.16 -4.98 26.03
N ILE A 4 24.13 -4.66 25.18
CA ILE A 4 23.90 -3.92 23.93
C ILE A 4 22.95 -4.69 22.99
N ILE A 5 22.89 -6.03 23.12
CA ILE A 5 22.04 -6.88 22.29
C ILE A 5 20.60 -6.82 22.78
N ASP A 6 20.39 -6.81 24.09
CA ASP A 6 19.06 -6.64 24.69
C ASP A 6 18.44 -5.30 24.29
N GLU A 7 19.21 -4.20 24.33
CA GLU A 7 18.74 -2.88 23.92
C GLU A 7 18.41 -2.81 22.42
N ALA A 8 19.26 -3.38 21.57
CA ALA A 8 19.04 -3.42 20.12
C ALA A 8 17.79 -4.25 19.74
N ASN A 9 17.55 -5.37 20.43
CA ASN A 9 16.36 -6.18 20.20
C ASN A 9 15.09 -5.44 20.65
N GLN A 10 15.15 -4.75 21.79
CA GLN A 10 14.03 -3.96 22.28
C GLN A 10 13.68 -2.82 21.31
N GLU A 11 14.67 -2.15 20.73
CA GLU A 11 14.45 -1.14 19.70
C GLU A 11 13.83 -1.75 18.43
N TYR A 12 14.34 -2.89 17.98
CA TYR A 12 13.80 -3.60 16.82
C TYR A 12 12.32 -3.98 17.01
N ASP A 13 11.97 -4.54 18.18
CA ASP A 13 10.60 -4.93 18.49
C ASP A 13 9.65 -3.73 18.56
N GLN A 14 10.12 -2.60 19.11
CA GLN A 14 9.36 -1.35 19.11
C GLN A 14 9.08 -0.87 17.68
N HIS A 15 10.11 -0.82 16.83
CA HIS A 15 9.97 -0.44 15.42
C HIS A 15 9.04 -1.36 14.65
N LEU A 16 9.17 -2.67 14.85
CA LEU A 16 8.33 -3.68 14.21
C LEU A 16 6.87 -3.52 14.65
N THR A 17 6.63 -3.38 15.94
CA THR A 17 5.28 -3.21 16.51
C THR A 17 4.62 -1.93 15.98
N ALA A 18 5.37 -0.83 15.94
CA ALA A 18 4.89 0.43 15.38
C ALA A 18 4.55 0.31 13.89
N ALA A 19 5.38 -0.38 13.10
CA ALA A 19 5.12 -0.61 11.67
C ALA A 19 3.87 -1.46 11.44
N ILE A 20 3.68 -2.51 12.24
CA ILE A 20 2.49 -3.36 12.18
C ILE A 20 1.23 -2.58 12.57
N ALA A 21 1.30 -1.79 13.65
CA ALA A 21 0.17 -0.99 14.13
C ALA A 21 -0.26 0.09 13.12
N ASN A 22 0.69 0.70 12.41
CA ASN A 22 0.44 1.74 11.42
C ASN A 22 0.10 1.20 10.02
N ARG A 23 0.12 -0.12 9.81
CA ARG A 23 -0.22 -0.70 8.51
C ARG A 23 -1.67 -0.36 8.16
N ALA A 24 -1.88 0.34 7.04
CA ALA A 24 -3.21 0.65 6.55
C ALA A 24 -4.02 -0.64 6.32
N LYS A 25 -5.23 -0.67 6.87
CA LYS A 25 -6.15 -1.81 6.68
C LYS A 25 -6.48 -1.96 5.19
N PRO A 26 -6.60 -3.20 4.67
CA PRO A 26 -6.98 -3.41 3.28
C PRO A 26 -8.36 -2.77 3.05
N VAL A 27 -8.44 -1.93 2.02
CA VAL A 27 -9.68 -1.27 1.62
C VAL A 27 -10.64 -2.35 1.10
N PRO A 28 -11.94 -2.31 1.45
CA PRO A 28 -12.90 -3.27 0.90
C PRO A 28 -12.93 -3.21 -0.63
N PRO A 29 -13.14 -4.36 -1.30
CA PRO A 29 -13.23 -4.43 -2.74
C PRO A 29 -14.41 -3.58 -3.26
N SER A 30 -14.19 -2.75 -4.26
CA SER A 30 -15.26 -1.98 -4.88
C SER A 30 -16.06 -2.83 -5.87
N PRO A 31 -17.38 -2.62 -5.98
CA PRO A 31 -18.21 -3.34 -6.95
C PRO A 31 -17.94 -2.92 -8.40
N ILE A 32 -17.37 -1.72 -8.61
CA ILE A 32 -17.02 -1.17 -9.92
C ILE A 32 -15.50 -1.11 -10.05
N CYS A 33 -14.99 -1.37 -11.25
CA CYS A 33 -13.57 -1.36 -11.55
C CYS A 33 -12.95 0.01 -11.20
N ARG A 34 -11.83 -0.02 -10.47
CA ARG A 34 -11.07 1.18 -10.09
C ARG A 34 -10.17 1.73 -11.18
N ASN A 35 -10.04 1.03 -12.30
CA ASN A 35 -9.41 1.62 -13.48
C ASN A 35 -10.37 2.66 -14.05
N GLY A 36 -10.01 3.94 -13.96
CA GLY A 36 -10.91 5.10 -14.08
C GLY A 36 -11.81 5.13 -15.31
N ASP A 37 -11.41 4.44 -16.37
CA ASP A 37 -12.12 4.37 -17.65
C ASP A 37 -12.76 2.99 -17.97
N CYS A 38 -12.54 1.92 -17.17
CA CYS A 38 -13.12 0.58 -17.45
C CYS A 38 -14.65 0.61 -17.27
N GLY A 39 -15.15 1.17 -16.15
CA GLY A 39 -16.59 1.24 -15.85
C GLY A 39 -17.30 -0.12 -15.66
N GLU A 40 -16.65 -1.25 -15.91
CA GLU A 40 -17.21 -2.58 -15.74
C GLU A 40 -17.29 -3.03 -14.27
N GLN A 41 -18.09 -4.05 -14.02
CA GLN A 41 -18.22 -4.67 -12.70
C GLN A 41 -16.90 -5.36 -12.31
N SER A 42 -16.53 -5.23 -11.05
CA SER A 42 -15.35 -5.92 -10.51
C SER A 42 -15.63 -7.40 -10.29
N LEU A 43 -14.58 -8.21 -10.42
CA LEU A 43 -14.66 -9.61 -10.04
C LEU A 43 -14.85 -9.76 -8.51
N PRO A 44 -15.50 -10.83 -8.04
CA PRO A 44 -15.73 -11.04 -6.61
C PRO A 44 -14.41 -11.05 -5.83
N GLY A 45 -14.34 -10.22 -4.79
CA GLY A 45 -13.14 -10.08 -3.95
C GLY A 45 -12.04 -9.19 -4.54
N THR A 46 -12.23 -8.63 -5.73
CA THR A 46 -11.31 -7.66 -6.34
C THR A 46 -12.00 -6.31 -6.54
N SER A 47 -11.21 -5.29 -6.89
CA SER A 47 -11.71 -3.97 -7.29
C SER A 47 -11.52 -3.74 -8.79
N TYR A 48 -11.37 -4.81 -9.57
CA TYR A 48 -10.99 -4.72 -10.99
C TYR A 48 -11.76 -5.72 -11.85
N CYS A 49 -12.10 -5.28 -13.07
CA CYS A 49 -12.79 -6.07 -14.10
C CYS A 49 -11.89 -7.20 -14.64
N CYS A 50 -10.58 -6.96 -14.77
CA CYS A 50 -9.59 -7.93 -15.26
C CYS A 50 -8.18 -7.67 -14.68
N LYS A 51 -7.23 -8.55 -15.01
CA LYS A 51 -5.82 -8.41 -14.60
C LYS A 51 -5.18 -7.12 -15.14
N GLU A 52 -5.43 -6.79 -16.41
CA GLU A 52 -4.81 -5.64 -17.07
C GLU A 52 -5.23 -4.32 -16.40
N CYS A 53 -6.51 -4.18 -16.05
CA CYS A 53 -7.01 -3.01 -15.33
C CYS A 53 -6.41 -2.85 -13.93
N ARG A 54 -6.03 -3.96 -13.28
CA ARG A 54 -5.27 -3.89 -12.02
C ARG A 54 -3.87 -3.37 -12.26
N GLU A 55 -3.17 -3.94 -13.24
CA GLU A 55 -1.78 -3.58 -13.55
C GLU A 55 -1.66 -2.12 -14.00
N ASP A 56 -2.61 -1.62 -14.79
CA ASP A 56 -2.63 -0.21 -15.20
C ASP A 56 -2.93 0.73 -14.03
N ALA A 57 -3.87 0.38 -13.15
CA ALA A 57 -4.11 1.14 -11.93
C ALA A 57 -2.88 1.18 -11.01
N GLU A 58 -2.13 0.07 -10.91
CA GLU A 58 -0.87 0.00 -10.15
C GLU A 58 0.22 0.89 -10.75
N LYS A 59 0.38 0.91 -12.08
CA LYS A 59 1.33 1.80 -12.78
C LYS A 59 0.99 3.28 -12.55
N VAL A 60 -0.29 3.65 -12.67
CA VAL A 60 -0.75 5.03 -12.43
C VAL A 60 -0.50 5.43 -10.97
N ALA A 61 -0.79 4.54 -10.01
CA ALA A 61 -0.50 4.79 -8.60
C ALA A 61 1.00 4.94 -8.31
N TRP A 62 1.85 4.17 -8.99
CA TRP A 62 3.30 4.31 -8.89
C TRP A 62 3.80 5.63 -9.47
N GLY A 63 3.31 6.02 -10.66
CA GLY A 63 3.63 7.31 -11.28
C GLY A 63 3.31 8.48 -10.35
N LYS A 64 2.10 8.50 -9.77
CA LYS A 64 1.69 9.52 -8.79
C LYS A 64 2.59 9.58 -7.57
N LYS A 65 2.97 8.44 -7.00
CA LYS A 65 3.90 8.39 -5.86
C LYS A 65 5.30 8.90 -6.21
N ALA A 66 5.77 8.62 -7.43
CA ALA A 66 7.05 9.15 -7.91
C ALA A 66 7.01 10.67 -8.10
N GLU A 67 5.88 11.21 -8.57
CA GLU A 67 5.65 12.65 -8.69
C GLU A 67 5.57 13.35 -7.31
N GLU A 68 4.82 12.78 -6.35
CA GLU A 68 4.70 13.31 -4.97
C GLU A 68 6.04 13.27 -4.22
N GLY A 69 6.88 12.27 -4.47
CA GLY A 69 8.23 12.17 -3.92
C GLY A 69 9.21 13.22 -4.46
N CYS A 70 9.03 13.65 -5.72
CA CYS A 70 9.85 14.70 -6.33
C CYS A 70 9.45 16.10 -5.84
N MET A 71 8.15 16.36 -5.65
CA MET A 71 7.65 17.67 -5.20
C MET A 71 7.87 17.97 -3.71
N SER A 72 8.19 16.98 -2.86
CA SER A 72 8.50 17.20 -1.44
C SER A 72 9.97 17.56 -1.18
N SER A 73 10.80 17.72 -2.22
CA SER A 73 12.22 18.09 -2.12
C SER A 73 12.56 19.51 -2.61
N VAL A 74 11.57 20.40 -2.72
CA VAL A 74 11.76 21.82 -3.09
C VAL A 74 11.41 22.74 -1.93
#